data_AF-A0A1G5CCV5-F1
#
_entry.id   AF-A0A1G5CCV5-F1
#
_cell.length_a   1.000
_cell.length_b   1.000
_cell.length_c   1.000
_cell.angle_alpha   90.00
_cell.angle_beta   90.00
_cell.angle_gamma   90.00
#
_symmetry.space_group_name_H-M   'P 1'
#
loop_
_entity.id
_entity.type
_entity.pdbx_description
1 polymer ?
#
loop_
_entity_poly.entity_id
_entity_poly.type
_entity_poly.pdbx_seq_one_letter_code
_entity_poly.pdbx_strand_id
1 'polypeptide(L)'
;MERFQSQKKFIRETIDKYNRVTKLEFFREENVLGNHVLPASIINYEYERDKIIETLLDKFNQKTYADEHGCSYKTIYHLDENKFIIKVERFTDYESISPKWEDLADLGYKPPTIEELKEEIKYTDSINNRNTGRQIEFYKYSFAKMDGVYPVSKDFDIEKEIDLKAFIPTMEKGIHKGVEKLFKNLKE
;
A
#
# COMPACT_ATOMS: atom_id res chain seq x y z
N MET A 1 -17.65 -13.16 31.70
CA MET A 1 -17.82 -12.33 30.48
C MET A 1 -16.90 -11.12 30.67
N GLU A 2 -15.62 -11.27 30.35
CA GLU A 2 -14.67 -10.15 30.43
C GLU A 2 -14.90 -9.24 29.23
N ARG A 3 -15.13 -7.95 29.51
CA ARG A 3 -15.24 -6.91 28.50
C ARG A 3 -13.90 -6.83 27.77
N PHE A 4 -13.91 -6.99 26.45
CA PHE A 4 -12.77 -6.64 25.59
C PHE A 4 -12.35 -5.20 25.90
N GLN A 5 -11.23 -5.03 26.61
CA GLN A 5 -10.60 -3.72 26.73
C GLN A 5 -10.21 -3.27 25.32
N SER A 6 -10.66 -2.08 24.92
CA SER A 6 -10.34 -1.54 23.60
C SER A 6 -8.83 -1.32 23.51
N GLN A 7 -8.15 -2.13 22.71
CA GLN A 7 -6.70 -2.08 22.60
C GLN A 7 -6.30 -0.80 21.86
N LYS A 8 -5.43 0.02 22.48
CA LYS A 8 -4.96 1.27 21.89
C LYS A 8 -4.07 0.96 20.68
N LYS A 9 -4.44 1.51 19.52
CA LYS A 9 -3.65 1.49 18.29
C LYS A 9 -2.99 2.85 18.11
N PHE A 10 -1.69 2.88 17.82
CA PHE A 10 -1.00 4.13 17.50
C PHE A 10 0.02 3.93 16.37
N ILE A 11 0.35 5.03 15.70
CA ILE A 11 1.29 5.08 14.60
C ILE A 11 2.42 6.02 15.01
N ARG A 12 3.66 5.61 14.81
CA ARG A 12 4.83 6.49 14.88
C ARG A 12 5.32 6.75 13.46
N GLU A 13 5.57 8.01 13.13
CA GLU A 13 6.17 8.39 11.86
C GLU A 13 7.55 9.02 12.07
N THR A 14 8.48 8.73 11.16
CA THR A 14 9.76 9.42 11.05
C THR A 14 9.71 10.28 9.80
N ILE A 15 10.07 11.55 9.90
CA ILE A 15 10.06 12.51 8.79
C ILE A 15 11.48 12.97 8.45
N ASP A 16 11.72 13.26 7.18
CA ASP A 16 12.96 13.89 6.74
C ASP A 16 12.90 15.42 6.81
N LYS A 17 14.02 16.08 6.47
CA LYS A 17 14.15 17.55 6.44
C LYS A 17 13.23 18.25 5.42
N TYR A 18 12.56 17.51 4.55
CA TYR A 18 11.62 18.01 3.55
C TYR A 18 10.16 17.74 3.96
N ASN A 19 9.91 17.35 5.21
CA ASN A 19 8.59 16.96 5.74
C ASN A 19 7.96 15.77 4.99
N ARG A 20 8.78 14.83 4.52
CA ARG A 20 8.32 13.58 3.92
C ARG A 20 8.49 12.44 4.91
N VAL A 21 7.52 11.54 5.01
CA VAL A 21 7.64 10.38 5.91
C VAL A 21 8.62 9.35 5.34
N THR A 22 9.65 9.01 6.09
CA THR A 22 10.61 7.95 5.71
C THR A 22 10.32 6.62 6.38
N LYS A 23 9.52 6.63 7.46
CA LYS A 23 9.13 5.42 8.18
C LYS A 23 7.77 5.56 8.85
N LEU A 24 6.91 4.54 8.72
CA LEU A 24 5.71 4.35 9.55
C LEU A 24 5.85 3.08 10.37
N GLU A 25 5.51 3.14 11.65
CA GLU A 25 5.51 2.00 12.56
C GLU A 25 4.16 1.89 13.25
N PHE A 26 3.54 0.72 13.16
CA PHE A 26 2.21 0.44 13.72
C PHE A 26 2.34 -0.33 15.03
N PHE A 27 1.64 0.15 16.07
CA PHE A 27 1.71 -0.42 17.41
C PHE A 27 0.32 -0.76 17.95
N ARG A 28 0.28 -1.79 18.81
CA ARG A 28 -0.88 -2.15 19.66
C ARG A 28 -0.35 -2.46 21.06
N GLU A 29 -0.91 -1.84 22.08
CA GLU A 29 -0.50 -2.06 23.49
C GLU A 29 1.02 -1.91 23.70
N GLU A 30 1.60 -0.86 23.10
CA GLU A 30 3.03 -0.49 23.21
C GLU A 30 4.02 -1.45 22.52
N ASN A 31 3.52 -2.51 21.87
CA ASN A 31 4.32 -3.44 21.08
C ASN A 31 4.11 -3.25 19.57
N VAL A 32 5.18 -3.42 18.78
CA VAL A 32 5.10 -3.47 17.30
C VAL A 32 4.42 -4.78 16.92
N LEU A 33 3.23 -4.72 16.32
CA LEU A 33 2.53 -5.92 15.82
C LEU A 33 2.55 -5.97 14.29
N GLY A 34 2.78 -7.18 13.78
CA GLY A 34 2.24 -7.59 12.49
C GLY A 34 0.74 -7.72 12.68
N ASN A 35 -0.03 -6.90 11.99
CA ASN A 35 -1.47 -6.85 12.19
C ASN A 35 -2.07 -8.07 11.47
N HIS A 36 -3.00 -8.81 12.07
CA HIS A 36 -3.73 -9.87 11.36
C HIS A 36 -4.58 -9.36 10.18
N VAL A 37 -4.59 -8.03 9.94
CA VAL A 37 -5.29 -7.34 8.84
C VAL A 37 -4.31 -6.57 7.93
N LEU A 38 -3.07 -6.34 8.39
CA LEU A 38 -2.02 -5.67 7.60
C LEU A 38 -0.73 -6.47 7.82
N PRO A 39 -0.20 -7.15 6.80
CA PRO A 39 0.96 -8.04 6.97
C PRO A 39 2.23 -7.28 7.41
N ALA A 40 2.25 -5.96 7.27
CA ALA A 40 3.37 -5.10 7.67
C ALA A 40 3.16 -4.39 9.02
N SER A 41 4.21 -4.39 9.83
CA SER A 41 4.30 -3.62 11.08
C SER A 41 5.09 -2.32 10.89
N ILE A 42 6.00 -2.32 9.91
CA ILE A 42 6.94 -1.25 9.63
C ILE A 42 6.88 -0.99 8.12
N ILE A 43 6.74 0.26 7.72
CA ILE A 43 6.80 0.70 6.33
C ILE A 43 7.96 1.67 6.20
N ASN A 44 8.90 1.40 5.31
CA ASN A 44 9.97 2.32 4.96
C ASN A 44 9.66 2.98 3.61
N TYR A 45 9.98 4.26 3.50
CA TYR A 45 9.92 5.02 2.26
C TYR A 45 11.29 5.56 1.90
N GLU A 46 11.73 5.24 0.69
CA GLU A 46 12.92 5.82 0.09
C GLU A 46 12.50 6.74 -1.06
N TYR A 47 13.12 7.92 -1.09
CA TYR A 47 12.79 8.97 -2.06
C TYR A 47 13.96 9.19 -3.01
N GLU A 48 13.74 8.92 -4.29
CA GLU A 48 14.64 9.27 -5.37
C GLU A 48 14.03 10.39 -6.23
N ARG A 49 14.76 10.86 -7.24
CA ARG A 49 14.34 12.02 -8.07
C ARG A 49 12.98 11.79 -8.73
N ASP A 50 12.78 10.59 -9.26
CA ASP A 50 11.70 10.17 -10.16
C ASP A 50 10.94 8.96 -9.63
N LYS A 51 11.17 8.53 -8.38
CA LYS A 51 10.43 7.42 -7.79
C LYS A 51 10.39 7.47 -6.26
N ILE A 52 9.39 6.79 -5.71
CA ILE A 52 9.23 6.50 -4.29
C ILE A 52 9.20 4.99 -4.13
N ILE A 53 10.02 4.46 -3.23
CA ILE A 53 10.08 3.03 -2.93
C ILE A 53 9.46 2.81 -1.57
N GLU A 54 8.36 2.06 -1.52
CA GLU A 54 7.70 1.62 -0.31
C GLU A 54 8.12 0.18 -0.02
N THR A 55 8.62 -0.07 1.19
CA THR A 55 9.02 -1.42 1.63
C THR A 55 8.27 -1.78 2.90
N LEU A 56 7.58 -2.91 2.85
CA LEU A 56 6.81 -3.50 3.95
C LEU A 56 7.69 -4.49 4.70
N LEU A 57 7.79 -4.28 6.02
CA LEU A 57 8.54 -5.13 6.93
C LEU A 57 7.66 -5.60 8.09
N ASP A 58 7.95 -6.80 8.58
CA ASP A 58 7.35 -7.35 9.78
C ASP A 58 7.90 -6.68 11.05
N LYS A 59 7.45 -7.15 12.22
CA LYS A 59 7.88 -6.61 13.52
C LYS A 59 9.34 -6.90 13.86
N PHE A 60 9.98 -7.81 13.15
CA PHE A 60 11.38 -8.19 13.28
C PHE A 60 12.26 -7.52 12.22
N ASN A 61 11.71 -6.54 11.47
CA ASN A 61 12.41 -5.83 10.41
C ASN A 61 12.83 -6.73 9.23
N GLN A 62 12.10 -7.83 9.02
CA GLN A 62 12.25 -8.74 7.88
C GLN A 62 11.20 -8.40 6.82
N LYS A 63 11.45 -8.77 5.56
CA LYS A 63 10.46 -8.59 4.48
C LYS A 63 9.18 -9.35 4.82
N THR A 64 8.04 -8.74 4.58
CA THR A 64 6.75 -9.44 4.69
C THR A 64 6.62 -10.45 3.56
N TYR A 65 6.25 -11.69 3.87
CA TYR A 65 5.90 -12.68 2.83
C TYR A 65 4.48 -12.41 2.31
N ALA A 66 4.21 -12.79 1.06
CA ALA A 66 2.84 -12.72 0.54
C ALA A 66 1.95 -13.68 1.35
N ASP A 67 0.90 -13.16 1.97
CA ASP A 67 -0.15 -13.96 2.61
C ASP A 67 -1.24 -14.35 1.59
N GLU A 68 -2.34 -14.95 2.04
CA GLU A 68 -3.50 -15.28 1.20
C GLU A 68 -4.13 -14.07 0.49
N HIS A 69 -3.74 -12.85 0.89
CA HIS A 69 -4.14 -11.60 0.26
C HIS A 69 -3.08 -11.03 -0.72
N GLY A 70 -1.96 -11.72 -0.90
CA GLY A 70 -0.98 -11.43 -1.96
C GLY A 70 -0.20 -10.13 -1.76
N CYS A 71 0.02 -9.71 -0.51
CA CYS A 71 0.63 -8.41 -0.24
C CYS A 71 2.07 -8.31 -0.79
N SER A 72 2.35 -7.19 -1.48
CA SER A 72 3.69 -6.90 -2.01
C SER A 72 4.61 -6.38 -0.91
N TYR A 73 5.76 -7.02 -0.70
CA TYR A 73 6.74 -6.57 0.28
C TYR A 73 7.46 -5.29 -0.16
N LYS A 74 7.45 -5.00 -1.47
CA LYS A 74 8.04 -3.79 -2.04
C LYS A 74 7.17 -3.28 -3.18
N THR A 75 6.97 -1.97 -3.20
CA THR A 75 6.28 -1.25 -4.26
C THR A 75 7.12 -0.05 -4.70
N ILE A 76 7.31 0.12 -6.02
CA ILE A 76 8.00 1.28 -6.60
C ILE A 76 6.98 2.12 -7.35
N TYR A 77 6.80 3.36 -6.91
CA TYR A 77 5.95 4.36 -7.55
C TYR A 77 6.84 5.29 -8.39
N HIS A 78 6.71 5.22 -9.71
CA HIS A 78 7.43 6.09 -10.65
C HIS A 78 6.67 7.39 -10.81
N LEU A 79 7.39 8.50 -10.76
CA LEU A 79 6.86 9.85 -10.77
C LEU A 79 7.25 10.60 -12.05
N ASP A 80 6.35 11.43 -12.57
CA ASP A 80 6.71 12.42 -13.59
C ASP A 80 7.45 13.63 -12.97
N GLU A 81 7.84 14.57 -13.83
CA GLU A 81 8.50 15.82 -13.42
C GLU A 81 7.68 16.65 -12.43
N ASN A 82 6.35 16.54 -12.51
CA ASN A 82 5.38 17.22 -11.67
C ASN A 82 5.00 16.40 -10.42
N LYS A 83 5.71 15.29 -10.16
CA LYS A 83 5.53 14.40 -9.00
C LYS A 83 4.23 13.60 -9.01
N PHE A 84 3.58 13.45 -10.16
CA PHE A 84 2.45 12.53 -10.31
C PHE A 84 2.91 11.11 -10.54
N ILE A 85 2.20 10.14 -9.96
CA ILE A 85 2.46 8.72 -10.20
C ILE A 85 2.04 8.37 -11.64
N ILE A 86 2.97 7.80 -12.40
CA ILE A 86 2.76 7.38 -13.80
C ILE A 86 2.86 5.87 -14.01
N LYS A 87 3.53 5.16 -13.10
CA LYS A 87 3.70 3.71 -13.15
C LYS A 87 3.94 3.17 -11.74
N VAL A 88 3.45 1.96 -11.46
CA VAL A 88 3.74 1.26 -10.22
C VAL A 88 4.25 -0.15 -10.50
N GLU A 89 5.31 -0.55 -9.81
CA GLU A 89 5.88 -1.89 -9.85
C GLU A 89 5.75 -2.53 -8.48
N ARG A 90 5.30 -3.79 -8.44
CA ARG A 90 5.06 -4.54 -7.20
C ARG A 90 5.91 -5.79 -7.17
N PHE A 91 6.43 -6.09 -5.99
CA PHE A 91 7.26 -7.26 -5.72
C PHE A 91 6.64 -8.02 -4.56
N THR A 92 6.21 -9.24 -4.84
CA THR A 92 5.71 -10.21 -3.86
C THR A 92 6.78 -11.27 -3.63
N ASP A 93 6.79 -11.86 -2.44
CA ASP A 93 7.63 -13.01 -2.13
C ASP A 93 6.72 -14.24 -2.05
N TYR A 94 6.83 -15.14 -3.03
CA TYR A 94 6.10 -16.41 -3.05
C TYR A 94 7.10 -17.54 -2.82
N GLU A 95 6.88 -18.35 -1.78
CA GLU A 95 7.50 -19.66 -1.71
C GLU A 95 6.83 -20.55 -2.77
N SER A 96 7.51 -20.76 -3.90
CA SER A 96 7.02 -21.66 -4.94
C SER A 96 7.22 -23.11 -4.49
N ILE A 97 6.28 -23.64 -3.72
CA ILE A 97 6.00 -25.07 -3.82
C ILE A 97 5.30 -25.21 -5.17
N SER A 98 5.93 -25.90 -6.13
CA SER A 98 5.26 -26.30 -7.36
C SER A 98 4.57 -27.64 -7.09
N PRO A 99 3.32 -27.67 -6.57
CA PRO A 99 2.60 -28.92 -6.47
C PRO A 99 2.51 -29.52 -7.87
N LYS A 100 2.73 -30.83 -8.00
CA LYS A 100 2.44 -31.46 -9.27
C LYS A 100 0.93 -31.41 -9.46
N TRP A 101 0.47 -31.20 -10.69
CA TRP A 101 -0.97 -31.23 -10.98
C TRP A 101 -1.62 -32.56 -10.56
N GLU A 102 -0.84 -33.63 -10.56
CA GLU A 102 -1.21 -34.95 -10.02
C GLU A 102 -1.64 -34.87 -8.55
N ASP A 103 -0.92 -34.11 -7.71
CA ASP A 103 -1.22 -33.95 -6.29
C ASP A 103 -2.47 -33.08 -6.05
N LEU A 104 -2.81 -32.23 -7.02
CA LEU A 104 -3.97 -31.33 -6.97
C LEU A 104 -5.23 -31.93 -7.60
N ALA A 105 -5.08 -32.93 -8.48
CA ALA A 105 -6.17 -33.61 -9.16
C ALA A 105 -7.09 -34.35 -8.18
N ASP A 106 -6.51 -34.94 -7.13
CA ASP A 106 -7.25 -35.61 -6.04
C ASP A 106 -8.12 -34.64 -5.22
N LEU A 107 -7.79 -33.34 -5.26
CA LEU A 107 -8.57 -32.26 -4.66
C LEU A 107 -9.55 -31.61 -5.67
N GLY A 108 -9.65 -32.15 -6.88
CA GLY A 108 -10.56 -31.67 -7.93
C GLY A 108 -10.05 -30.46 -8.72
N TYR A 109 -8.79 -30.06 -8.52
CA TYR A 109 -8.19 -28.98 -9.32
C TYR A 109 -7.65 -29.53 -10.64
N LYS A 110 -7.78 -28.72 -11.70
CA LYS A 110 -7.23 -28.99 -13.04
C LYS A 110 -6.28 -27.87 -13.43
N PRO A 111 -5.28 -28.13 -14.30
CA PRO A 111 -4.48 -27.07 -14.89
C PRO A 111 -5.38 -26.01 -15.54
N PRO A 112 -5.10 -24.71 -15.35
CA PRO A 112 -5.85 -23.67 -16.03
C PRO A 112 -5.60 -23.76 -17.54
N THR A 113 -6.65 -23.54 -18.30
CA THR A 113 -6.61 -23.40 -19.76
C THR A 113 -5.93 -22.08 -20.14
N ILE A 114 -5.48 -21.98 -21.39
CA ILE A 114 -4.91 -20.73 -21.93
C ILE A 114 -5.91 -19.58 -21.81
N GLU A 115 -7.20 -19.82 -22.02
CA GLU A 115 -8.26 -18.83 -21.88
C GLU A 115 -8.47 -18.41 -20.41
N GLU A 116 -8.48 -19.34 -19.45
CA GLU A 116 -8.53 -19.03 -18.02
C GLU A 116 -7.31 -18.19 -17.59
N LEU A 117 -6.10 -18.52 -18.07
CA LEU A 117 -4.90 -17.72 -17.82
C LEU A 117 -4.98 -16.32 -18.45
N LYS A 118 -5.52 -16.19 -19.67
CA LYS A 118 -5.72 -14.87 -20.30
C LYS A 118 -6.74 -14.03 -19.54
N GLU A 119 -7.80 -14.64 -19.02
CA GLU A 119 -8.80 -13.97 -18.19
C GLU A 119 -8.22 -13.56 -16.83
N GLU A 120 -7.40 -14.42 -16.22
CA GLU A 120 -6.70 -14.12 -14.97
C GLU A 120 -5.67 -13.00 -15.14
N ILE A 121 -4.92 -12.99 -16.25
CA ILE A 121 -4.03 -11.88 -16.60
C ILE A 121 -4.83 -10.59 -16.78
N LYS A 122 -5.95 -10.62 -17.52
CA LYS A 122 -6.83 -9.45 -17.69
C LYS A 122 -7.45 -9.00 -16.37
N TYR A 123 -7.85 -9.93 -15.51
CA TYR A 123 -8.42 -9.67 -14.19
C TYR A 123 -7.37 -9.04 -13.28
N THR A 124 -6.16 -9.61 -13.24
CA THR A 124 -5.00 -9.08 -12.52
C THR A 124 -4.60 -7.71 -13.04
N ASP A 125 -4.53 -7.51 -14.36
CA ASP A 125 -4.31 -6.21 -14.97
C ASP A 125 -5.45 -5.24 -14.62
N SER A 126 -6.70 -5.71 -14.56
CA SER A 126 -7.84 -4.87 -14.19
C SER A 126 -7.87 -4.52 -12.71
N ILE A 127 -7.42 -5.39 -11.80
CA ILE A 127 -7.31 -5.12 -10.36
C ILE A 127 -6.11 -4.22 -10.08
N ASN A 128 -4.97 -4.51 -10.71
CA ASN A 128 -3.79 -3.68 -10.64
C ASN A 128 -4.06 -2.28 -11.22
N ASN A 129 -4.82 -2.17 -12.32
CA ASN A 129 -5.22 -0.88 -12.88
C ASN A 129 -6.39 -0.21 -12.14
N ARG A 130 -7.29 -0.94 -11.47
CA ARG A 130 -8.43 -0.35 -10.75
C ARG A 130 -8.09 0.13 -9.35
N ASN A 131 -7.00 -0.35 -8.73
CA ASN A 131 -6.77 -0.04 -7.32
C ASN A 131 -5.33 0.35 -6.92
N THR A 132 -4.36 0.46 -7.84
CA THR A 132 -2.97 0.36 -7.34
C THR A 132 -1.93 1.30 -7.98
N GLY A 133 -2.35 2.24 -8.83
CA GLY A 133 -1.49 3.30 -9.37
C GLY A 133 -1.76 4.71 -8.85
N ARG A 134 -2.86 4.91 -8.12
CA ARG A 134 -3.41 6.26 -7.93
C ARG A 134 -2.90 7.00 -6.70
N GLN A 135 -2.39 6.28 -5.70
CA GLN A 135 -1.80 6.82 -4.49
C GLN A 135 -0.83 5.81 -3.88
N ILE A 136 0.01 6.26 -2.94
CA ILE A 136 0.90 5.39 -2.17
C ILE A 136 0.11 4.71 -1.06
N GLU A 137 0.13 3.38 -1.02
CA GLU A 137 -0.83 2.55 -0.28
C GLU A 137 -0.89 2.84 1.22
N PHE A 138 0.27 2.90 1.89
CA PHE A 138 0.33 3.14 3.34
C PHE A 138 0.48 4.62 3.71
N TYR A 139 0.74 5.50 2.74
CA TYR A 139 0.96 6.92 2.98
C TYR A 139 -0.30 7.63 3.50
N LYS A 140 -1.50 7.07 3.21
CA LYS A 140 -2.78 7.51 3.80
C LYS A 140 -2.78 7.57 5.32
N TYR A 141 -1.93 6.78 6.00
CA TYR A 141 -1.83 6.76 7.46
C TYR A 141 -0.89 7.82 8.05
N SER A 142 -0.02 8.46 7.25
CA SER A 142 0.94 9.46 7.75
C SER A 142 0.26 10.79 8.10
N PHE A 143 0.64 11.45 9.20
CA PHE A 143 0.20 12.81 9.51
C PHE A 143 1.02 13.86 8.75
N ALA A 144 2.29 13.57 8.44
CA ALA A 144 3.17 14.44 7.65
C ALA A 144 2.54 14.91 6.33
N LYS A 145 1.62 14.12 5.72
CA LYS A 145 0.87 14.53 4.52
C LYS A 145 0.07 15.83 4.67
N MET A 146 -0.29 16.22 5.90
CA MET A 146 -0.96 17.50 6.16
C MET A 146 -0.05 18.69 5.81
N ASP A 147 1.25 18.54 6.03
CA ASP A 147 2.23 19.61 5.82
C ASP A 147 3.14 19.37 4.62
N GLY A 148 3.22 18.14 4.13
CA GLY A 148 3.89 17.75 2.89
C GLY A 148 2.95 17.59 1.69
N VAL A 149 3.49 16.97 0.64
CA VAL A 149 2.77 16.56 -0.58
C VAL A 149 2.20 15.16 -0.40
N TYR A 150 1.04 14.89 -0.99
CA TYR A 150 0.43 13.56 -1.08
C TYR A 150 0.52 13.07 -2.53
N PRO A 151 1.53 12.24 -2.89
CA PRO A 151 1.74 11.82 -4.27
C PRO A 151 0.58 10.96 -4.76
N VAL A 152 0.00 11.36 -5.88
CA VAL A 152 -1.13 10.68 -6.54
C VAL A 152 -0.92 10.64 -8.05
N SER A 153 -1.70 9.84 -8.76
CA SER A 153 -1.76 9.90 -10.23
C SER A 153 -2.59 11.09 -10.71
N LYS A 154 -2.48 11.43 -12.00
CA LYS A 154 -3.26 12.54 -12.61
C LYS A 154 -4.76 12.27 -12.69
N ASP A 155 -5.15 11.00 -12.73
CA ASP A 155 -6.54 10.55 -12.74
C ASP A 155 -7.11 10.33 -11.33
N PHE A 156 -6.37 10.67 -10.27
CA PHE A 156 -6.85 10.54 -8.89
C PHE A 156 -8.05 11.45 -8.66
N ASP A 157 -9.19 10.84 -8.38
CA ASP A 157 -10.44 11.52 -8.05
C ASP A 157 -10.74 11.28 -6.57
N ILE A 158 -10.49 12.30 -5.76
CA ILE A 158 -10.60 12.22 -4.30
C ILE A 158 -12.00 11.80 -3.83
N GLU A 159 -13.04 12.19 -4.57
CA GLU A 159 -14.44 11.88 -4.24
C GLU A 159 -14.80 10.43 -4.55
N LYS A 160 -14.06 9.77 -5.46
CA LYS A 160 -14.28 8.36 -5.83
C LYS A 160 -13.36 7.38 -5.11
N GLU A 161 -12.16 7.82 -4.76
CA GLU A 161 -11.11 6.98 -4.15
C GLU A 161 -11.23 6.91 -2.63
N ILE A 162 -11.92 7.86 -1.99
CA ILE A 162 -12.24 7.82 -0.57
C ILE A 162 -13.65 7.26 -0.42
N ASP A 163 -13.79 5.99 -0.03
CA ASP A 163 -15.08 5.51 0.51
C ASP A 163 -15.28 6.17 1.89
N LEU A 164 -15.92 7.34 1.87
CA LEU A 164 -16.09 8.31 2.96
C LEU A 164 -16.71 7.71 4.24
N LYS A 165 -17.28 6.50 4.17
CA LYS A 165 -17.90 5.84 5.34
C LYS A 165 -16.91 5.08 6.23
N ALA A 166 -15.68 4.84 5.78
CA ALA A 166 -14.70 4.01 6.49
C ALA A 166 -13.51 4.78 7.10
N PHE A 167 -13.34 6.07 6.77
CA PHE A 167 -12.19 6.86 7.20
C PHE A 167 -12.49 7.78 8.39
N ILE A 168 -11.46 7.99 9.22
CA ILE A 168 -11.47 9.01 10.28
C ILE A 168 -11.41 10.39 9.57
N PRO A 169 -12.30 11.36 9.87
CA PRO A 169 -12.37 12.67 9.18
C PRO A 169 -11.05 13.44 9.10
N THR A 170 -10.15 13.21 10.07
CA THR A 170 -8.81 13.79 10.11
C THR A 170 -7.91 13.29 8.98
N MET A 171 -8.05 12.02 8.57
CA MET A 171 -7.28 11.45 7.46
C MET A 171 -7.70 12.06 6.13
N GLU A 172 -9.01 12.18 5.90
CA GLU A 172 -9.61 12.77 4.70
C GLU A 172 -9.11 14.21 4.50
N LYS A 173 -9.25 15.08 5.51
CA LYS A 173 -8.74 16.46 5.46
C LYS A 173 -7.24 16.53 5.13
N GLY A 174 -6.46 15.59 5.67
CA GLY A 174 -5.03 15.50 5.37
C GLY A 174 -4.75 15.11 3.92
N ILE A 175 -5.51 14.18 3.35
CA ILE A 175 -5.39 13.79 1.93
C ILE A 175 -5.75 14.98 1.04
N HIS A 176 -6.90 15.64 1.26
CA HIS A 176 -7.30 16.83 0.50
C HIS A 176 -6.20 17.90 0.50
N LYS A 177 -5.69 18.27 1.69
CA LYS A 177 -4.64 19.31 1.83
C LYS A 177 -3.35 18.92 1.10
N GLY A 178 -2.94 17.65 1.17
CA GLY A 178 -1.73 17.16 0.51
C GLY A 178 -1.86 17.09 -1.02
N VAL A 179 -3.04 16.69 -1.52
CA VAL A 179 -3.35 16.66 -2.96
C VAL A 179 -3.42 18.09 -3.51
N GLU A 180 -4.11 19.01 -2.84
CA GLU A 180 -4.18 20.41 -3.28
C GLU A 180 -2.80 21.05 -3.43
N LYS A 181 -1.84 20.74 -2.54
CA LYS A 181 -0.46 21.21 -2.66
C LYS A 181 0.24 20.67 -3.91
N LEU A 182 0.05 19.38 -4.23
CA LEU A 182 0.60 18.78 -5.45
C LEU A 182 0.12 19.53 -6.70
N PHE A 183 -1.19 19.80 -6.77
CA PHE A 183 -1.79 20.48 -7.92
C PHE A 183 -1.53 21.98 -7.97
N LYS A 184 -1.27 22.65 -6.84
CA LYS A 184 -0.87 24.08 -6.83
C LYS A 184 0.50 24.29 -7.46
N ASN A 185 1.44 23.37 -7.26
CA ASN A 185 2.79 23.43 -7.84
C ASN A 185 2.80 23.34 -9.39
N LEU A 186 1.68 23.01 -10.04
CA LEU A 186 1.54 23.05 -11.50
C LEU A 186 1.27 24.46 -12.05
N LYS A 187 0.90 25.41 -11.18
CA LYS A 187 0.47 26.76 -11.56
C LYS A 187 1.52 27.84 -11.30
N GLU A 188 2.67 27.45 -10.74
CA GLU A 188 3.84 28.30 -10.48
C GLU A 188 4.95 27.98 -11.48
#